data_AF-A0A972ASM4-F1
#
_entry.id   AF-A0A972ASM4-F1
#
_cell.length_a   1.000
_cell.length_b   1.000
_cell.length_c   1.000
_cell.angle_alpha   90.00
_cell.angle_beta   90.00
_cell.angle_gamma   90.00
#
_symmetry.space_group_name_H-M   'P 1'
#
loop_
_entity.id
_entity.type
_entity.pdbx_description
1 polymer ?
#
loop_
_entity_poly.entity_id
_entity_poly.type
_entity_poly.pdbx_seq_one_letter_code
_entity_poly.pdbx_strand_id
1 'polypeptide(L)' 'MIFEYVGLSRIIGSLVVLDGVEGASFEEMAELKLADGSVRHGRIIRIDGKQVTIQVFEGTRGISMEN' A
#
# COMPACT_ATOMS: atom_id res chain seq x y z
N MET A 1 0.49 16.47 -0.53
CA MET A 1 0.21 16.18 0.90
C MET A 1 0.71 14.76 1.13
N ILE A 2 1.50 14.48 2.16
CA ILE A 2 2.08 13.14 2.40
C ILE A 2 1.27 12.50 3.52
N PHE A 3 0.64 11.36 3.26
CA PHE A 3 -0.11 10.59 4.25
C PHE A 3 0.68 9.34 4.63
N GLU A 4 0.82 9.07 5.92
CA GLU A 4 1.51 7.89 6.45
C GLU A 4 0.47 6.99 7.14
N TYR A 5 0.30 5.77 6.61
CA TYR A 5 -0.66 4.80 7.12
C TYR A 5 0.06 3.55 7.61
N VAL A 6 -0.23 3.15 8.85
CA VAL A 6 0.33 1.95 9.49
C VAL A 6 -0.77 0.90 9.56
N GLY A 7 -0.75 -0.09 8.66
CA GLY A 7 -1.74 -1.16 8.65
C GLY A 7 -1.84 -1.89 7.31
N LEU A 8 -0.92 -2.81 7.06
CA LEU A 8 -1.03 -3.79 5.97
C LEU A 8 -2.12 -4.81 6.31
N SER A 9 -3.26 -4.78 5.61
CA SER A 9 -4.36 -5.69 5.91
C SER A 9 -4.33 -6.98 5.08
N ARG A 10 -3.72 -6.96 3.89
CA ARG A 10 -3.50 -8.17 3.08
C ARG A 10 -2.45 -7.99 1.98
N ILE A 11 -1.64 -9.03 1.74
CA ILE A 11 -0.82 -9.19 0.52
C ILE A 11 -1.43 -10.31 -0.33
N ILE A 12 -1.72 -10.04 -1.61
CA ILE A 12 -2.17 -11.04 -2.59
C ILE A 12 -1.32 -10.90 -3.84
N GLY A 13 -0.36 -11.80 -4.04
CA GLY A 13 0.59 -11.66 -5.14
C GLY A 13 1.28 -10.31 -5.08
N SER A 14 1.14 -9.48 -6.10
CA SER A 14 1.73 -8.12 -6.16
C SER A 14 0.81 -7.00 -5.62
N LEU A 15 -0.34 -7.35 -5.04
CA LEU A 15 -1.30 -6.39 -4.49
C LEU A 15 -1.15 -6.25 -2.98
N VAL A 16 -1.27 -5.02 -2.51
CA VAL A 16 -1.31 -4.64 -1.11
C VAL A 16 -2.66 -3.98 -0.81
N VAL A 17 -3.32 -4.42 0.25
CA VAL A 17 -4.55 -3.78 0.75
C VAL A 17 -4.22 -3.04 2.05
N LEU A 18 -4.64 -1.78 2.13
CA LEU A 18 -4.55 -0.94 3.33
C LEU A 18 -5.95 -0.50 3.75
N ASP A 19 -6.19 -0.48 5.05
CA ASP A 19 -7.43 0.01 5.66
C ASP A 19 -7.19 1.35 6.36
N GLY A 20 -8.24 2.17 6.46
CA GLY A 20 -8.18 3.46 7.14
C GLY A 20 -7.53 4.58 6.33
N VAL A 21 -7.38 4.40 5.02
CA VAL A 21 -6.83 5.40 4.12
C VAL A 21 -7.91 6.40 3.72
N GLU A 22 -7.70 7.67 4.06
CA GLU A 22 -8.58 8.78 3.69
C GLU A 22 -7.89 9.68 2.65
N GLY A 23 -8.67 10.23 1.71
CA GLY A 23 -8.15 11.16 0.71
C GLY A 23 -7.30 10.52 -0.40
N ALA A 24 -7.24 9.20 -0.50
CA ALA A 24 -6.61 8.51 -1.62
C ALA A 24 -7.39 8.74 -2.93
N SER A 25 -6.65 8.85 -4.04
CA SER A 25 -7.21 8.99 -5.38
C SER A 25 -6.90 7.76 -6.25
N PHE A 26 -7.82 7.44 -7.15
CA PHE A 26 -7.59 6.38 -8.14
C PHE A 26 -6.43 6.79 -9.08
N GLU A 27 -5.57 5.83 -9.43
CA GLU A 27 -4.33 6.03 -10.21
C GLU A 27 -3.24 6.89 -9.55
N GLU A 28 -3.42 7.27 -8.29
CA GLU A 28 -2.39 7.97 -7.53
C GLU A 28 -1.19 7.04 -7.26
N MET A 29 0.02 7.60 -7.36
CA MET A 29 1.26 6.93 -6.99
C MET A 29 1.35 6.83 -5.47
N ALA A 30 1.70 5.65 -4.98
CA ALA A 30 1.89 5.37 -3.57
C ALA A 30 3.31 4.86 -3.30
N GLU A 31 3.88 5.28 -2.17
CA GLU A 31 5.14 4.78 -1.65
C GLU A 31 4.88 3.94 -0.40
N LEU A 32 5.39 2.72 -0.38
CA LEU A 32 5.33 1.81 0.76
C LEU A 32 6.71 1.77 1.40
N LYS A 33 6.82 2.30 2.62
CA LYS A 33 8.02 2.18 3.45
C LYS A 33 7.95 0.89 4.26
N LEU A 34 8.96 0.05 4.14
CA LEU A 34 9.07 -1.21 4.88
C LEU A 34 9.91 -1.03 6.15
N ALA A 35 9.75 -1.98 7.09
CA ALA A 35 10.46 -1.96 8.37
C ALA A 35 12.00 -2.05 8.23
N ASP A 36 12.49 -2.64 7.12
CA ASP A 36 13.91 -2.69 6.78
C ASP A 36 14.45 -1.36 6.21
N GLY A 37 13.59 -0.34 6.09
CA GLY A 37 13.91 0.97 5.53
C GLY A 37 13.84 1.04 4.00
N SER A 38 13.55 -0.08 3.32
CA SER A 38 13.36 -0.07 1.87
C SER A 38 12.02 0.57 1.49
N VAL A 39 11.99 1.18 0.30
CA VAL A 39 10.79 1.81 -0.27
C VAL A 39 10.38 1.04 -1.51
N ARG A 40 9.07 0.80 -1.64
CA ARG A 40 8.46 0.24 -2.85
C ARG A 40 7.46 1.21 -3.42
N HIS A 41 7.30 1.18 -4.74
CA HIS A 41 6.37 2.04 -5.41
C HIS A 41 5.18 1.23 -5.90
N GLY A 42 4.03 1.88 -5.88
CA GLY A 42 2.83 1.29 -6.42
C GLY A 42 1.85 2.33 -6.87
N ARG A 43 0.71 1.83 -7.34
CA ARG A 43 -0.40 2.67 -7.79
C ARG A 43 -1.70 2.19 -7.16
N ILE A 44 -2.52 3.13 -6.73
CA ILE A 44 -3.86 2.83 -6.25
C ILE A 44 -4.73 2.39 -7.45
N ILE A 45 -5.16 1.14 -7.41
CA ILE A 45 -6.00 0.53 -8.48
C ILE A 45 -7.44 0.28 -8.05
N ARG A 46 -7.76 0.48 -6.77
CA ARG A 46 -9.12 0.35 -6.23
C ARG A 46 -9.26 1.08 -4.91
N ILE A 47 -10.42 1.72 -4.71
CA ILE A 47 -10.79 2.40 -3.47
C ILE A 47 -12.20 1.93 -3.11
N ASP A 48 -12.33 1.28 -1.94
CA ASP A 48 -13.58 0.79 -1.38
C ASP A 48 -13.79 1.47 -0.01
N GLY A 49 -14.42 2.64 0.00
CA GLY A 49 -14.59 3.43 1.22
C GLY A 49 -13.25 3.91 1.77
N LYS A 50 -12.83 3.40 2.94
CA LYS A 50 -11.51 3.68 3.55
C LYS A 50 -10.46 2.61 3.27
N GLN A 51 -10.81 1.62 2.45
CA GLN A 51 -9.89 0.56 2.05
C GLN A 51 -9.32 0.90 0.68
N VAL A 52 -8.01 0.78 0.50
CA VAL A 52 -7.33 0.99 -0.79
C VAL A 52 -6.56 -0.26 -1.19
N THR A 53 -6.57 -0.56 -2.48
CA THR A 53 -5.72 -1.61 -3.07
C THR A 53 -4.65 -0.96 -3.92
N ILE A 54 -3.40 -1.28 -3.60
CA ILE A 54 -2.20 -0.77 -4.26
C ILE A 54 -1.55 -1.92 -5.03
N GLN A 55 -1.28 -1.69 -6.31
CA GLN A 55 -0.45 -2.57 -7.13
C GLN A 55 1.01 -2.18 -6.94
N VAL A 56 1.83 -3.05 -6.35
CA VAL A 56 3.26 -2.81 -6.13
C VAL A 56 4.04 -3.25 -7.38
N PHE A 57 4.94 -2.40 -7.89
CA PHE A 57 5.66 -2.66 -9.13
C PHE A 57 6.85 -3.61 -8.94
N GLU A 58 7.57 -3.45 -7.83
CA GLU A 58 8.72 -4.28 -7.45
C GLU A 58 8.28 -5.64 -6.84
N GLY A 59 6.98 -5.94 -6.89
CA GLY A 59 6.36 -7.07 -6.19
C GLY A 59 6.35 -6.87 -4.67
N THR A 60 5.85 -7.87 -3.95
CA THR A 60 5.59 -7.80 -2.49
C THR A 60 6.52 -8.69 -1.68
N ARG A 61 7.53 -9.28 -2.33
CA ARG A 61 8.47 -10.20 -1.67
C ARG A 61 9.29 -9.46 -0.63
N GLY A 62 9.10 -9.79 0.64
CA GLY A 62 9.76 -9.12 1.78
C GLY A 62 8.92 -8.04 2.47
N ILE A 63 7.67 -7.82 2.06
CA ILE A 63 6.72 -7.05 2.87
C ILE A 63 6.26 -7.96 4.02
N SER A 64 6.72 -7.67 5.24
CA SER A 64 6.25 -8.36 6.45
C SER A 64 4.83 -7.89 6.80
N MET A 65 3.98 -8.84 7.16
CA MET A 65 2.63 -8.60 7.68
C MET A 65 2.60 -8.45 9.21
N GLU A 66 3.74 -8.72 9.86
CA GLU A 66 3.93 -8.51 11.29
C GLU A 66 4.51 -7.10 11.49
N ASN A 67 3.79 -6.29 12.26
CA ASN A 67 4.23 -4.97 12.77
C ASN A 67 5.37 -5.14 13.78
#